data_AF-A0A5C6YFK0-F1
#
_entry.id   AF-A0A5C6YFK0-F1
#
_cell.length_a   1.000
_cell.length_b   1.000
_cell.length_c   1.000
_cell.angle_alpha   90.00
_cell.angle_beta   90.00
_cell.angle_gamma   90.00
#
_symmetry.space_group_name_H-M   'P 1'
#
loop_
_entity.id
_entity.type
_entity.pdbx_description
1 polymer ?
#
loop_
_entity_poly.entity_id
_entity_poly.type
_entity_poly.pdbx_seq_one_letter_code
_entity_poly.pdbx_strand_id
1 'polypeptide(L)'
;MSYIDSLKPTLVIEEPEANLHPNLQAKLADVFVLANKTFGTHFILETHSEYLIRKLQYLSAKNEITQDDAVIYYFNADEYVNENEPKVKEIKINEFGGLSDSFGPGFYDEATNLKFELMKLNKSQSN
;
A
#
# COMPACT_ATOMS: atom_id res chain seq x y z
N MET A 1 6.31 14.22 -38.08
CA MET A 1 5.93 14.47 -36.67
C MET A 1 4.98 13.35 -36.27
N SER A 2 5.51 12.28 -35.70
CA SER A 2 4.78 11.02 -35.48
C SER A 2 3.89 11.10 -34.25
N TYR A 3 2.65 10.61 -34.41
CA TYR A 3 1.54 10.52 -33.46
C TYR A 3 1.84 9.72 -32.15
N ILE A 4 3.11 9.39 -31.88
CA ILE A 4 3.53 8.49 -30.79
C ILE A 4 3.90 9.28 -29.51
N ASP A 5 4.04 10.61 -29.59
CA ASP A 5 4.41 11.46 -28.44
C ASP A 5 3.31 11.66 -27.37
N SER A 6 2.13 11.01 -27.47
CA SER A 6 1.00 11.34 -26.59
C SER A 6 0.36 10.19 -25.81
N LEU A 7 0.84 8.95 -25.93
CA LEU A 7 0.27 7.83 -25.17
C LEU A 7 1.14 7.55 -23.95
N LYS A 8 0.71 8.05 -22.78
CA LYS A 8 1.23 7.59 -21.50
C LYS A 8 0.72 6.17 -21.26
N PRO A 9 1.57 5.14 -21.20
CA PRO A 9 1.09 3.77 -21.04
C PRO A 9 0.51 3.59 -19.64
N THR A 10 -0.64 2.92 -19.54
CA THR A 10 -1.21 2.46 -18.28
C THR A 10 -0.90 0.97 -18.12
N LEU A 11 -0.30 0.61 -16.99
CA LEU A 11 -0.03 -0.77 -16.62
C LEU A 11 -0.87 -1.13 -15.39
N VAL A 12 -1.60 -2.24 -15.50
CA VAL A 12 -2.37 -2.82 -14.40
C VAL A 12 -1.64 -4.07 -13.95
N ILE A 13 -1.32 -4.18 -12.66
CA ILE A 13 -0.59 -5.32 -12.11
C ILE A 13 -1.31 -5.81 -10.85
N GLU A 14 -1.62 -7.09 -10.83
CA GLU A 14 -2.13 -7.78 -9.65
C GLU A 14 -0.99 -8.38 -8.85
N GLU A 15 -1.01 -8.17 -7.53
CA GLU A 15 -0.07 -8.71 -6.54
C GLU A 15 1.42 -8.69 -6.99
N PRO A 16 1.99 -7.53 -7.39
CA PRO A 16 3.38 -7.46 -7.84
C PRO A 16 4.39 -7.96 -6.80
N GLU A 17 4.00 -7.98 -5.51
CA GLU A 17 4.78 -8.49 -4.39
C GLU A 17 4.81 -10.02 -4.25
N ALA A 18 3.99 -10.75 -5.00
CA ALA A 18 3.81 -12.19 -4.80
C ALA A 18 5.15 -12.93 -4.87
N ASN A 19 5.39 -13.81 -3.90
CA ASN A 19 6.63 -14.58 -3.73
C ASN A 19 7.91 -13.76 -3.49
N LEU A 20 7.81 -12.44 -3.30
CA LEU A 20 8.98 -11.61 -2.99
C LEU A 20 9.22 -11.52 -1.49
N HIS A 21 10.51 -11.55 -1.12
CA HIS A 21 10.93 -11.24 0.24
C HIS A 21 10.53 -9.79 0.61
N PRO A 22 10.15 -9.51 1.87
CA PRO A 22 9.72 -8.17 2.31
C PRO A 22 10.59 -6.98 1.86
N ASN A 23 11.91 -7.16 1.85
CA ASN A 23 12.84 -6.12 1.40
C ASN A 23 12.70 -5.78 -0.09
N LEU A 24 12.29 -6.75 -0.94
CA LEU A 24 12.06 -6.56 -2.37
C LEU A 24 10.68 -5.96 -2.61
N GLN A 25 9.68 -6.31 -1.81
CA GLN A 25 8.36 -5.68 -1.87
C GLN A 25 8.46 -4.17 -1.66
N ALA A 26 9.24 -3.73 -0.66
CA ALA A 26 9.52 -2.30 -0.49
C ALA A 26 10.21 -1.70 -1.74
N LYS A 27 11.19 -2.39 -2.33
CA LYS A 27 11.89 -1.90 -3.53
C LYS A 27 10.99 -1.77 -4.75
N LEU A 28 9.88 -2.50 -4.84
CA LEU A 28 8.92 -2.33 -5.94
C LEU A 28 8.36 -0.90 -5.98
N ALA A 29 8.08 -0.29 -4.84
CA ALA A 29 7.63 1.09 -4.80
C ALA A 29 8.67 2.05 -5.41
N ASP A 30 9.97 1.84 -5.14
CA ASP A 30 11.04 2.62 -5.78
C ASP A 30 11.02 2.44 -7.31
N VAL A 31 10.81 1.21 -7.79
CA VAL A 31 10.73 0.89 -9.23
C VAL A 31 9.53 1.55 -9.89
N PHE A 32 8.34 1.50 -9.27
CA PHE A 32 7.13 2.09 -9.84
C PHE A 32 7.24 3.62 -9.92
N VAL A 33 7.72 4.27 -8.86
CA VAL A 33 7.94 5.72 -8.85
C VAL A 33 8.99 6.10 -9.91
N LEU A 34 10.09 5.35 -10.00
CA LEU A 34 11.12 5.60 -11.01
C LEU A 34 10.57 5.45 -12.43
N ALA A 35 9.79 4.39 -12.70
CA ALA A 35 9.20 4.14 -14.01
C ALA A 35 8.17 5.21 -14.38
N ASN A 36 7.35 5.66 -13.43
CA ASN A 36 6.42 6.77 -13.65
C ASN A 36 7.18 8.06 -14.01
N LYS A 37 8.21 8.43 -13.24
CA LYS A 37 9.02 9.63 -13.49
C LYS A 37 9.80 9.56 -14.82
N THR A 38 10.33 8.39 -15.17
CA THR A 38 11.21 8.22 -16.33
C THR A 38 10.43 8.08 -17.63
N PHE A 39 9.30 7.35 -17.60
CA PHE A 39 8.56 6.96 -18.82
C PHE A 39 7.14 7.55 -18.88
N GLY A 40 6.68 8.23 -17.82
CA GLY A 40 5.30 8.71 -17.72
C GLY A 40 4.27 7.59 -17.54
N THR A 41 4.71 6.38 -17.17
CA THR A 41 3.84 5.20 -16.99
C THR A 41 2.88 5.40 -15.83
N HIS A 42 1.59 5.15 -16.06
CA HIS A 42 0.56 5.16 -15.03
C HIS A 42 0.36 3.74 -14.52
N PHE A 43 0.30 3.56 -13.20
CA PHE A 43 0.15 2.26 -12.59
C PHE A 43 -1.20 2.14 -11.89
N ILE A 44 -1.85 0.99 -12.06
CA ILE A 44 -2.93 0.53 -11.20
C ILE A 44 -2.44 -0.77 -10.58
N LEU A 45 -2.29 -0.78 -9.25
CA LEU A 45 -1.69 -1.88 -8.52
C LEU A 45 -2.72 -2.42 -7.55
N GLU A 46 -2.98 -3.72 -7.60
CA GLU A 46 -3.61 -4.43 -6.50
C GLU A 46 -2.50 -4.95 -5.59
N THR A 47 -2.59 -4.66 -4.29
CA THR A 47 -1.55 -5.07 -3.34
C THR A 47 -2.12 -5.30 -1.95
N HIS A 48 -1.57 -6.30 -1.27
CA HIS A 48 -1.74 -6.58 0.14
C HIS A 48 -0.44 -6.29 0.93
N SER A 49 0.59 -5.77 0.26
CA SER A 49 1.88 -5.51 0.88
C SER A 49 1.89 -4.25 1.73
N GLU A 50 1.93 -4.43 3.05
CA GLU A 50 2.24 -3.34 3.97
C GLU A 50 3.58 -2.65 3.64
N TYR A 51 4.55 -3.41 3.14
CA TYR A 51 5.89 -2.90 2.83
C TYR A 51 5.88 -1.94 1.64
N LEU A 52 5.05 -2.22 0.62
CA LEU A 52 4.86 -1.32 -0.52
C LEU A 52 4.23 -0.01 -0.06
N ILE A 53 3.14 -0.09 0.71
CA ILE A 53 2.44 1.10 1.24
C ILE A 53 3.37 1.94 2.13
N ARG A 54 4.06 1.31 3.08
CA ARG A 54 5.02 2.01 3.97
C ARG A 54 6.15 2.66 3.18
N LYS A 55 6.60 2.05 2.10
CA LYS A 55 7.62 2.64 1.25
C LYS A 55 7.09 3.84 0.46
N LEU A 56 5.86 3.79 -0.04
CA LEU A 56 5.21 4.97 -0.66
C LEU A 56 5.07 6.12 0.34
N GLN A 57 4.66 5.84 1.57
CA GLN A 57 4.63 6.84 2.66
C GLN A 57 6.01 7.47 2.89
N TYR A 58 7.07 6.64 2.95
CA TYR A 58 8.44 7.10 3.07
C TYR A 58 8.90 7.97 1.89
N LEU A 59 8.54 7.60 0.66
CA LEU A 59 8.88 8.38 -0.54
C LEU A 59 8.14 9.72 -0.57
N SER A 60 6.88 9.77 -0.10
CA SER A 60 6.15 11.02 0.07
C SER A 60 6.84 11.92 1.09
N ALA A 61 7.19 11.39 2.27
CA ALA A 61 7.92 12.11 3.31
C ALA A 61 9.32 12.61 2.88
N LYS A 62 9.88 12.02 1.82
CA LYS A 62 11.14 12.43 1.20
C LYS A 62 10.98 13.49 0.11
N ASN A 63 9.75 13.93 -0.19
CA ASN A 63 9.40 14.76 -1.34
C ASN A 63 9.79 14.12 -2.69
N GLU A 64 9.83 12.78 -2.75
CA GLU A 64 10.05 12.07 -4.00
C GLU A 64 8.75 11.86 -4.77
N ILE A 65 7.61 11.84 -4.09
CA ILE A 65 6.28 11.87 -4.69
C ILE A 65 5.44 12.93 -3.99
N THR A 66 4.46 13.47 -4.69
CA THR A 66 3.48 14.42 -4.18
C THR A 66 2.16 13.71 -3.84
N GLN A 67 1.26 14.42 -3.16
CA GLN A 67 -0.05 13.89 -2.76
C GLN A 67 -0.94 13.50 -3.96
N ASP A 68 -0.66 14.08 -5.13
CA ASP A 68 -1.39 13.82 -6.37
C ASP A 68 -0.80 12.66 -7.18
N ASP A 69 0.40 12.19 -6.83
CA ASP A 69 1.10 11.12 -7.57
C ASP A 69 0.65 9.71 -7.16
N ALA A 70 0.05 9.56 -5.96
CA ALA A 70 -0.39 8.27 -5.45
C ALA A 70 -1.67 8.41 -4.61
N VAL A 71 -2.66 7.57 -4.91
CA VAL A 71 -3.89 7.41 -4.13
C VAL A 71 -4.09 5.92 -3.83
N ILE A 72 -4.59 5.61 -2.64
CA ILE A 72 -4.88 4.25 -2.22
C ILE A 72 -6.40 4.09 -2.15
N TYR A 73 -6.92 3.07 -2.80
CA TYR A 73 -8.31 2.65 -2.64
C TYR A 73 -8.32 1.37 -1.80
N TYR A 74 -8.79 1.49 -0.56
CA TYR A 74 -8.90 0.37 0.36
C TYR A 74 -10.29 -0.26 0.29
N PHE A 75 -10.35 -1.59 0.20
CA PHE A 75 -11.58 -2.36 0.12
C PHE A 75 -11.86 -3.01 1.48
N ASN A 76 -12.91 -2.56 2.15
CA ASN A 76 -13.35 -3.13 3.43
C ASN A 76 -13.98 -4.52 3.21
N ALA A 77 -13.77 -5.45 4.15
CA ALA A 77 -14.52 -6.71 4.18
C ALA A 77 -16.01 -6.41 4.46
N ASP A 78 -16.92 -7.21 3.89
CA ASP A 78 -18.38 -6.94 3.98
C ASP A 78 -18.89 -6.86 5.42
N GLU A 79 -18.27 -7.59 6.34
CA GLU A 79 -18.58 -7.58 7.78
C GLU A 79 -18.24 -6.27 8.49
N TYR A 80 -17.33 -5.45 7.95
CA TYR A 80 -16.96 -4.16 8.52
C TYR A 80 -17.69 -2.98 7.87
N VAL A 81 -18.47 -3.21 6.81
CA VAL A 81 -19.16 -2.14 6.09
C VAL A 81 -20.36 -1.63 6.90
N ASN A 82 -20.37 -0.32 7.19
CA ASN A 82 -21.46 0.36 7.88
C ASN A 82 -21.56 1.83 7.43
N GLU A 83 -22.47 2.62 8.01
CA GLU A 83 -22.68 4.03 7.62
C GLU A 83 -21.41 4.90 7.74
N ASN A 84 -20.49 4.56 8.65
CA ASN A 84 -19.23 5.28 8.86
C ASN A 84 -18.03 4.64 8.14
N GLU A 85 -18.14 3.37 7.74
CA GLU A 85 -17.08 2.59 7.08
C GLU A 85 -17.60 2.05 5.74
N PRO A 86 -17.43 2.78 4.62
CA PRO A 86 -17.95 2.35 3.33
C PRO A 86 -17.14 1.18 2.76
N LYS A 87 -17.72 0.46 1.78
CA LYS A 87 -17.07 -0.68 1.12
C LYS A 87 -15.72 -0.33 0.48
N VAL A 88 -15.59 0.88 -0.06
CA VAL A 88 -14.35 1.41 -0.65
C VAL A 88 -14.01 2.73 0.02
N LYS A 89 -12.78 2.85 0.51
CA LYS A 89 -12.23 4.06 1.13
C LYS A 89 -11.10 4.62 0.30
N GLU A 90 -11.15 5.92 0.05
CA GLU A 90 -10.02 6.64 -0.54
C GLU A 90 -9.08 7.09 0.59
N ILE A 91 -7.82 6.64 0.53
CA ILE A 91 -6.78 6.98 1.48
C ILE A 91 -5.68 7.74 0.72
N LYS A 92 -5.42 8.97 1.13
CA LYS A 92 -4.36 9.81 0.57
C LYS A 92 -3.13 9.79 1.44
N ILE A 93 -1.96 9.85 0.81
CA ILE A 93 -0.68 10.01 1.49
C ILE A 93 -0.34 11.50 1.51
N ASN A 94 -0.17 12.08 2.69
CA ASN A 94 0.22 13.48 2.84
C ASN A 94 1.73 13.66 2.62
N GLU A 95 2.17 14.92 2.58
CA GLU A 95 3.57 15.31 2.32
C GLU A 95 4.57 14.83 3.40
N PHE A 96 4.08 14.45 4.58
CA PHE A 96 4.89 13.92 5.67
C PHE A 96 4.81 12.38 5.76
N GLY A 97 4.17 11.72 4.79
CA GLY A 97 3.97 10.26 4.76
C GLY A 97 2.84 9.75 5.66
N GLY A 98 2.06 10.64 6.27
CA GLY A 98 0.85 10.28 7.01
C GLY A 98 -0.30 9.92 6.06
N LEU A 99 -1.20 9.05 6.52
CA LEU A 99 -2.39 8.66 5.77
C LEU A 99 -3.60 9.48 6.23
N SER A 100 -4.49 9.83 5.31
CA SER A 100 -5.71 10.57 5.63
C SER A 100 -6.72 9.76 6.44
N ASP A 101 -6.62 8.44 6.39
CA ASP A 101 -7.47 7.50 7.10
C ASP A 101 -6.67 6.21 7.39
N SER A 102 -7.20 5.37 8.27
CA SER A 102 -6.64 4.06 8.62
C SER A 102 -7.25 2.93 7.80
N PHE A 103 -6.44 1.89 7.59
CA PHE A 103 -6.94 0.61 7.10
C PHE A 103 -7.79 -0.08 8.15
N GLY A 104 -8.69 -0.95 7.70
CA GLY A 104 -9.49 -1.80 8.57
C GLY A 104 -8.64 -2.83 9.33
N PRO A 105 -9.25 -3.54 10.30
CA PRO A 105 -8.57 -4.58 11.05
C PRO A 105 -8.03 -5.69 10.12
N GLY A 106 -6.90 -6.28 10.49
CA GLY A 106 -6.22 -7.35 9.77
C GLY A 106 -5.18 -6.87 8.74
N PHE A 107 -5.16 -5.60 8.35
CA PHE A 107 -4.20 -5.11 7.35
C PHE A 107 -2.80 -4.79 7.90
N TYR A 108 -2.70 -4.24 9.12
CA TYR A 108 -1.41 -3.86 9.75
C TYR A 108 -1.14 -4.59 11.07
N ASP A 109 -2.17 -5.15 11.68
CA ASP A 109 -2.19 -5.55 13.08
C ASP A 109 -2.20 -7.07 13.27
N GLU A 110 -2.42 -7.86 12.22
CA GLU A 110 -2.55 -9.32 12.31
C GLU A 110 -1.30 -9.98 12.92
N ALA A 111 -0.12 -9.63 12.41
CA ALA A 111 1.14 -10.14 12.95
C ALA A 111 1.37 -9.73 14.43
N THR A 112 0.89 -8.54 14.81
CA THR A 112 0.97 -8.04 16.19
C THR A 112 0.00 -8.80 17.10
N ASN A 113 -1.22 -9.02 16.64
CA ASN A 113 -2.27 -9.75 17.34
C ASN A 113 -1.84 -11.20 17.63
N LEU A 114 -1.35 -11.91 16.61
CA LEU A 114 -0.81 -13.27 16.76
C LEU A 114 0.34 -13.33 17.77
N LYS A 115 1.24 -12.34 17.77
CA LYS A 115 2.33 -12.27 18.75
C LYS A 115 1.82 -12.13 20.18
N PHE A 116 0.80 -11.30 20.41
CA PHE A 116 0.18 -11.17 21.73
C PHE A 116 -0.53 -12.45 22.17
N GLU A 117 -1.20 -13.15 21.27
CA GLU A 117 -1.83 -14.44 21.57
C GLU A 117 -0.80 -15.50 21.94
N LEU A 118 0.30 -15.62 21.20
CA LEU A 118 1.41 -16.52 21.53
C LEU A 118 1.97 -16.21 22.92
N MET A 119 2.12 -14.93 23.29
CA MET A 119 2.56 -14.53 24.62
C MET A 119 1.59 -14.98 25.72
N LYS A 120 0.27 -14.92 25.49
CA LYS A 120 -0.74 -15.39 26.45
C LYS A 120 -0.68 -16.90 26.62
N LEU A 121 -0.59 -17.65 25.52
CA LEU A 121 -0.51 -19.12 25.52
C LEU A 121 0.74 -19.63 26.26
N ASN A 122 1.90 -19.02 26.03
CA ASN A 122 3.14 -19.38 26.72
C ASN A 122 3.07 -19.13 28.23
N LYS A 123 2.36 -18.08 28.67
CA LYS A 123 2.14 -17.81 30.10
C LYS A 123 1.20 -18.83 30.75
N SER A 124 0.17 -19.29 30.04
CA SER A 124 -0.75 -20.31 30.56
C SER A 124 -0.15 -21.71 30.62
N GLN A 125 0.86 -22.03 29.80
CA GLN A 125 1.57 -23.32 29.84
C GLN A 125 2.70 -23.37 30.89
N SER A 126 3.11 -22.21 31.41
CA SER A 126 4.18 -22.10 32.42
C SER A 126 3.65 -22.05 33.86
N ASN A 127 2.34 -22.21 34.06
CA ASN A 127 1.65 -22.31 35.35
C ASN A 127 0.98 -23.68 35.48
#